data_AF-A0A847Z5U0-F1
#
_entry.id   AF-A0A847Z5U0-F1
#
_cell.length_a   1.000
_cell.length_b   1.000
_cell.length_c   1.000
_cell.angle_alpha   90.00
_cell.angle_beta   90.00
_cell.angle_gamma   90.00
#
_symmetry.space_group_name_H-M   'P 1'
#
loop_
_entity.id
_entity.type
_entity.pdbx_description
1 polymer ?
#
loop_
_entity_poly.entity_id
_entity_poly.type
_entity_poly.pdbx_seq_one_letter_code
_entity_poly.pdbx_strand_id
1 'polypeptide(L)'
;MAMSRALKLETIEEWRELGYYYDYDKEEKFWIIIGSKEGILKFCQTLKQYSQNPNNNTKSEHDHLGPYMYLKIVTWNEAFINDDGIYGSLEDLSKLADIIKACSDKAAFADIITIDKEYSSSNHSYIKIFVREDDFDPASPDTQLFE
;
A
#
# COMPACT_ATOMS: atom_id res chain seq x y z
N MET A 1 17.86 3.47 -19.01
CA MET A 1 17.45 2.58 -20.12
C MET A 1 15.96 2.76 -20.29
N ALA A 2 15.45 2.96 -21.49
CA ALA A 2 14.01 2.97 -21.70
C ALA A 2 13.45 1.55 -21.50
N MET A 3 12.34 1.41 -20.77
CA MET A 3 11.64 0.12 -20.67
C MET A 3 11.17 -0.34 -22.04
N SER A 4 11.26 -1.64 -22.31
CA SER A 4 10.69 -2.20 -23.52
C SER A 4 9.17 -2.09 -23.50
N ARG A 5 8.53 -2.02 -24.67
CA ARG A 5 7.06 -1.98 -24.77
C ARG A 5 6.39 -3.18 -24.10
N ALA A 6 7.00 -4.37 -24.20
CA ALA A 6 6.47 -5.58 -23.57
C ALA A 6 6.48 -5.46 -22.03
N LEU A 7 7.59 -4.97 -21.47
CA LEU A 7 7.72 -4.76 -20.02
C LEU A 7 6.72 -3.72 -19.52
N LYS A 8 6.52 -2.61 -20.24
CA LYS A 8 5.51 -1.60 -19.88
C LYS A 8 4.10 -2.19 -19.79
N LEU A 9 3.73 -3.03 -20.75
CA LEU A 9 2.40 -3.67 -20.76
C LEU A 9 2.23 -4.66 -19.60
N GLU A 10 3.27 -5.43 -19.28
CA GLU A 10 3.27 -6.33 -18.11
C GLU A 10 3.09 -5.54 -16.81
N THR A 11 3.86 -4.46 -16.62
CA THR A 11 3.75 -3.59 -15.44
C THR A 11 2.39 -2.90 -15.32
N ILE A 12 1.76 -2.52 -16.44
CA ILE A 12 0.38 -1.99 -16.44
C ILE A 12 -0.60 -3.04 -15.89
N GLU A 13 -0.49 -4.28 -16.34
CA GLU A 13 -1.38 -5.35 -15.87
C GLU A 13 -1.11 -5.70 -14.40
N GLU A 14 0.15 -5.72 -13.95
CA GLU A 14 0.49 -5.90 -12.53
C GLU A 14 -0.14 -4.82 -11.63
N TRP A 15 -0.12 -3.55 -12.06
CA TRP A 15 -0.82 -2.48 -11.33
C TRP A 15 -2.33 -2.69 -11.27
N ARG A 16 -2.95 -3.12 -12.38
CA ARG A 16 -4.40 -3.38 -12.45
C ARG A 16 -4.81 -4.59 -11.61
N GLU A 17 -3.99 -5.64 -11.60
CA GLU A 17 -4.17 -6.81 -10.74
C GLU A 17 -4.10 -6.41 -9.26
N LEU A 18 -3.06 -5.65 -8.88
CA LEU A 18 -2.90 -5.08 -7.54
C LEU A 18 -4.11 -4.22 -7.15
N GLY A 19 -4.65 -3.47 -8.10
CA GLY A 19 -5.89 -2.70 -7.97
C GLY A 19 -5.73 -1.33 -7.32
N TYR A 20 -4.53 -0.97 -6.90
CA TYR A 20 -4.18 0.36 -6.40
C TYR A 20 -2.75 0.70 -6.82
N TYR A 21 -2.48 1.98 -6.93
CA TYR A 21 -1.14 2.52 -7.13
C TYR A 21 -0.50 2.81 -5.77
N TYR A 22 0.83 2.70 -5.69
CA TYR A 22 1.58 3.24 -4.56
C TYR A 22 2.86 3.94 -5.01
N ASP A 23 3.30 4.89 -4.21
CA ASP A 23 4.63 5.50 -4.30
C ASP A 23 5.06 6.06 -2.93
N TYR A 24 6.31 6.48 -2.79
CA TYR A 24 6.81 7.13 -1.59
C TYR A 24 7.20 8.59 -1.86
N ASP A 25 6.50 9.52 -1.23
CA ASP A 25 6.87 10.93 -1.24
C ASP A 25 8.07 11.13 -0.30
N LYS A 26 9.24 11.35 -0.88
CA LYS A 26 10.50 11.54 -0.13
C LYS A 26 10.60 12.90 0.54
N GLU A 27 9.92 13.91 0.01
CA GLU A 27 9.99 15.28 0.53
C GLU A 27 9.16 15.37 1.81
N GLU A 28 7.92 14.89 1.75
CA GLU A 28 6.93 14.94 2.83
C GLU A 28 6.88 13.66 3.68
N LYS A 29 7.67 12.65 3.30
CA LYS A 29 7.91 11.37 4.02
C LYS A 29 6.64 10.57 4.29
N PHE A 30 5.94 10.18 3.23
CA PHE A 30 4.77 9.31 3.36
C PHE A 30 4.59 8.37 2.18
N TRP A 31 3.98 7.22 2.45
CA TRP A 31 3.49 6.31 1.42
C TRP A 31 2.18 6.83 0.86
N ILE A 32 2.15 7.04 -0.45
CA ILE A 32 0.97 7.32 -1.25
C ILE A 32 0.32 5.98 -1.58
N ILE A 33 -0.98 5.85 -1.33
CA ILE A 33 -1.83 4.78 -1.89
C ILE A 33 -2.96 5.46 -2.66
N ILE A 34 -3.14 5.13 -3.94
CA ILE A 34 -4.20 5.71 -4.78
C ILE A 34 -5.04 4.59 -5.37
N GLY A 35 -6.35 4.66 -5.21
CA GLY A 35 -7.22 3.65 -5.79
C GLY A 35 -8.70 4.01 -5.65
N SER A 36 -9.53 3.29 -6.39
CA SER A 36 -10.97 3.22 -6.10
C SER A 36 -11.19 2.63 -4.71
N LYS A 37 -12.42 2.69 -4.21
CA LYS A 37 -12.77 2.00 -2.95
C LYS A 37 -12.44 0.51 -2.99
N GLU A 38 -12.71 -0.15 -4.12
CA GLU A 38 -12.36 -1.56 -4.31
C GLU A 38 -10.84 -1.78 -4.27
N GLY A 39 -10.07 -0.90 -4.93
CA GLY A 39 -8.61 -0.93 -4.89
C GLY A 39 -8.04 -0.81 -3.49
N ILE A 40 -8.57 0.11 -2.69
CA ILE A 40 -8.14 0.30 -1.29
C ILE A 40 -8.54 -0.92 -0.44
N LEU A 41 -9.69 -1.54 -0.70
CA LEU A 41 -10.08 -2.78 -0.02
C LEU A 41 -9.14 -3.94 -0.38
N LYS A 42 -8.62 -4.01 -1.61
CA LYS A 42 -7.56 -4.97 -1.98
C LYS A 42 -6.30 -4.73 -1.15
N PHE A 43 -5.88 -3.48 -0.93
CA PHE A 43 -4.74 -3.18 -0.05
C PHE A 43 -4.96 -3.69 1.38
N CYS A 44 -6.16 -3.47 1.95
CA CYS A 44 -6.52 -4.03 3.25
C CYS A 44 -6.46 -5.57 3.26
N GLN A 45 -6.95 -6.19 2.18
CA GLN A 45 -6.92 -7.64 2.03
C GLN A 45 -5.49 -8.18 1.97
N THR A 46 -4.57 -7.51 1.29
CA THR A 46 -3.14 -7.87 1.25
C THR A 46 -2.53 -7.88 2.65
N LEU A 47 -2.76 -6.82 3.44
CA LEU A 47 -2.33 -6.76 4.84
C LEU A 47 -2.94 -7.90 5.68
N LYS A 48 -4.23 -8.18 5.50
CA LYS A 48 -4.91 -9.28 6.19
C LYS A 48 -4.34 -10.64 5.80
N GLN A 49 -4.13 -10.91 4.51
CA GLN A 49 -3.58 -12.17 4.01
C GLN A 49 -2.19 -12.41 4.58
N TYR A 50 -1.32 -11.40 4.57
CA TYR A 50 0.00 -11.47 5.20
C TYR A 50 -0.13 -11.80 6.70
N SER A 51 -1.01 -11.08 7.42
CA SER A 51 -1.20 -11.28 8.86
C SER A 51 -1.81 -12.64 9.25
N GLN A 52 -2.54 -13.28 8.34
CA GLN A 52 -3.22 -14.55 8.58
C GLN A 52 -2.34 -15.76 8.25
N ASN A 53 -1.20 -15.55 7.59
CA ASN A 53 -0.25 -16.62 7.29
C ASN A 53 0.66 -16.85 8.51
N PRO A 54 0.52 -17.98 9.24
CA PRO A 54 1.33 -18.23 10.43
C PRO A 54 2.83 -18.39 10.12
N ASN A 55 3.19 -18.71 8.87
CA ASN A 55 4.60 -18.76 8.45
C ASN A 55 5.26 -17.38 8.51
N ASN A 56 4.45 -16.31 8.44
CA ASN A 56 4.94 -14.94 8.51
C ASN A 56 5.29 -14.51 9.94
N ASN A 57 5.00 -15.31 10.97
CA ASN A 57 5.29 -14.96 12.37
C ASN A 57 6.78 -15.12 12.76
N THR A 58 7.69 -14.84 11.83
CA THR A 58 9.13 -14.82 12.05
C THR A 58 9.63 -13.40 11.91
N LYS A 59 10.43 -12.93 12.86
CA LYS A 59 11.00 -11.58 12.79
C LYS A 59 11.79 -11.39 11.49
N SER A 60 11.57 -10.26 10.83
CA SER A 60 12.15 -9.88 9.53
C SER A 60 11.57 -10.62 8.33
N GLU A 61 10.58 -11.50 8.50
CA GLU A 61 9.82 -12.02 7.37
C GLU A 61 9.12 -10.85 6.68
N HIS A 62 9.03 -10.86 5.35
CA HIS A 62 8.48 -9.74 4.61
C HIS A 62 7.96 -10.16 3.23
N ASP A 63 6.93 -9.45 2.77
CA ASP A 63 6.45 -9.51 1.41
C ASP A 63 6.63 -8.14 0.73
N HIS A 64 6.99 -8.18 -0.54
CA HIS A 64 7.07 -7.01 -1.40
C HIS A 64 5.75 -6.81 -2.15
N LEU A 65 5.28 -5.57 -2.26
CA LEU A 65 4.02 -5.26 -2.93
C LEU A 65 4.26 -4.73 -4.34
N GLY A 66 3.38 -5.14 -5.25
CA GLY A 66 3.25 -4.61 -6.60
C GLY A 66 4.48 -4.76 -7.50
N PRO A 67 4.45 -4.13 -8.69
CA PRO A 67 5.41 -4.39 -9.76
C PRO A 67 6.84 -3.92 -9.42
N TYR A 68 6.95 -2.85 -8.63
CA TYR A 68 8.26 -2.30 -8.26
C TYR A 68 8.82 -2.85 -6.95
N MET A 69 8.02 -3.59 -6.18
CA MET A 69 8.48 -4.24 -4.95
C MET A 69 9.11 -3.28 -3.93
N TYR A 70 8.75 -1.99 -3.95
CA TYR A 70 9.34 -0.99 -3.05
C TYR A 70 8.67 -0.95 -1.69
N LEU A 71 7.34 -1.06 -1.66
CA LEU A 71 6.59 -1.08 -0.41
C LEU A 71 6.61 -2.51 0.15
N LYS A 72 7.08 -2.66 1.39
CA LYS A 72 7.10 -3.94 2.10
C LYS A 72 6.07 -4.00 3.22
N ILE A 73 5.62 -5.22 3.50
CA ILE A 73 4.98 -5.59 4.76
C ILE A 73 5.98 -6.44 5.51
N VAL A 74 6.33 -6.07 6.74
CA VAL A 74 7.42 -6.72 7.49
C VAL A 74 6.96 -7.12 8.88
N THR A 75 7.20 -8.38 9.24
CA THR A 75 6.97 -8.86 10.61
C THR A 75 8.06 -8.36 11.53
N TRP A 76 7.64 -7.62 12.57
CA TRP A 76 8.51 -7.02 13.56
C TRP A 76 7.92 -7.07 14.96
N ASN A 77 8.74 -6.75 15.96
CA ASN A 77 8.30 -6.75 17.37
C ASN A 77 7.47 -5.52 17.72
N GLU A 78 7.74 -4.39 17.06
CA GLU A 78 7.05 -3.12 17.26
C GLU A 78 6.41 -2.65 15.96
N ALA A 79 5.23 -2.05 16.05
CA ALA A 79 4.55 -1.42 14.93
C ALA A 79 5.18 -0.07 14.59
N PHE A 80 5.49 0.17 13.32
CA PHE A 80 5.87 1.48 12.79
C PHE A 80 5.81 1.50 11.25
N ILE A 81 5.84 2.70 10.67
CA ILE A 81 5.97 2.92 9.23
C ILE A 81 7.24 3.75 8.98
N ASN A 82 8.00 3.39 7.94
CA ASN A 82 9.16 4.16 7.46
C ASN A 82 9.17 4.19 5.92
N ASP A 83 10.29 4.60 5.31
CA ASP A 83 10.50 4.68 3.87
C ASP A 83 10.73 3.33 3.16
N ASP A 84 10.86 2.23 3.89
CA ASP A 84 11.01 0.86 3.36
C ASP A 84 9.73 0.03 3.48
N GLY A 85 8.81 0.43 4.36
CA GLY A 85 7.47 -0.15 4.41
C GLY A 85 6.78 -0.07 5.76
N ILE A 86 5.93 -1.07 6.00
CA ILE A 86 5.01 -1.17 7.14
C ILE A 86 5.45 -2.34 8.01
N TYR A 87 5.78 -2.05 9.26
CA TYR A 87 6.33 -3.00 10.23
C TYR A 87 5.34 -3.21 11.36
N GLY A 88 5.26 -4.43 11.87
CA GLY A 88 4.49 -4.76 13.07
C GLY A 88 4.37 -6.26 13.29
N SER A 89 3.78 -6.67 14.40
CA SER A 89 3.37 -8.07 14.55
C SER A 89 2.24 -8.38 13.57
N LEU A 90 1.94 -9.67 13.35
CA LEU A 90 0.78 -10.06 12.55
C LEU A 90 -0.52 -9.43 13.09
N GLU A 91 -0.66 -9.30 14.42
CA GLU A 91 -1.80 -8.62 15.03
C GLU A 91 -1.85 -7.13 14.68
N ASP A 92 -0.71 -6.44 14.71
CA ASP A 92 -0.63 -5.01 14.38
C ASP A 92 -0.96 -4.76 12.91
N LEU A 93 -0.40 -5.56 12.01
CA LEU A 93 -0.68 -5.48 10.57
C LEU A 93 -2.16 -5.75 10.26
N SER A 94 -2.75 -6.70 10.98
CA SER A 94 -4.19 -6.98 10.92
C SER A 94 -5.02 -5.79 11.43
N LYS A 95 -4.60 -5.11 12.50
CA LYS A 95 -5.25 -3.89 13.01
C LYS A 95 -5.14 -2.73 12.03
N LEU A 96 -3.99 -2.54 11.38
CA LEU A 96 -3.82 -1.51 10.35
C LEU A 96 -4.83 -1.69 9.22
N ALA A 97 -5.01 -2.92 8.75
CA ALA A 97 -5.99 -3.22 7.72
C ALA A 97 -7.42 -2.85 8.16
N ASP A 98 -7.77 -3.09 9.43
CA ASP A 98 -9.08 -2.71 9.98
C ASP A 98 -9.24 -1.19 10.09
N ILE A 99 -8.20 -0.47 10.50
CA ILE A 99 -8.18 1.00 10.55
C ILE A 99 -8.44 1.57 9.16
N ILE A 100 -7.66 1.13 8.16
CA ILE A 100 -7.80 1.60 6.78
C ILE A 100 -9.21 1.30 6.26
N LYS A 101 -9.68 0.06 6.42
CA LYS A 101 -11.03 -0.33 5.99
C LYS A 101 -12.11 0.55 6.62
N ALA A 102 -12.04 0.79 7.93
CA ALA A 102 -13.03 1.61 8.63
C ALA A 102 -13.04 3.08 8.16
N CYS A 103 -11.88 3.62 7.80
CA CYS A 103 -11.76 4.94 7.19
C CYS A 103 -12.32 4.95 5.77
N SER A 104 -11.97 3.96 4.94
CA SER A 104 -12.40 3.84 3.55
C SER A 104 -13.90 3.60 3.39
N ASP A 105 -14.53 2.86 4.30
CA ASP A 105 -15.98 2.62 4.30
C ASP A 105 -16.77 3.96 4.42
N LYS A 106 -16.19 4.97 5.06
CA LYS A 106 -16.80 6.30 5.28
C LYS A 106 -16.38 7.35 4.24
N ALA A 107 -15.29 7.13 3.53
CA ALA A 107 -14.74 8.11 2.61
C ALA A 107 -15.60 8.26 1.34
N ALA A 108 -15.61 9.46 0.78
CA ALA A 108 -16.17 9.77 -0.53
C ALA A 108 -15.06 9.84 -1.59
N PHE A 109 -15.46 9.95 -2.86
CA PHE A 109 -14.53 10.29 -3.94
C PHE A 109 -13.76 11.58 -3.61
N ALA A 110 -12.47 11.62 -3.97
CA ALA A 110 -11.54 12.72 -3.73
C ALA A 110 -11.16 12.97 -2.26
N ASP A 111 -11.64 12.15 -1.32
CA ASP A 111 -11.16 12.20 0.05
C ASP A 111 -9.70 11.74 0.14
N ILE A 112 -9.00 12.32 1.12
CA ILE A 112 -7.65 11.92 1.50
C ILE A 112 -7.70 11.44 2.94
N ILE A 113 -7.38 10.17 3.14
CA ILE A 113 -7.26 9.56 4.46
C ILE A 113 -5.79 9.57 4.86
N THR A 114 -5.48 10.06 6.05
CA THR A 114 -4.13 9.97 6.62
C THR A 114 -4.14 8.96 7.76
N ILE A 115 -3.23 7.98 7.71
CA ILE A 115 -3.00 7.03 8.80
C ILE A 115 -1.59 7.26 9.33
N ASP A 116 -1.50 7.70 10.59
CA ASP A 116 -0.24 7.93 11.28
C ASP A 116 -0.32 7.34 12.70
N LYS A 117 -0.60 8.18 13.70
CA LYS A 117 -0.59 7.82 15.12
C LYS A 117 -1.68 6.81 15.49
N GLU A 118 -2.70 6.68 14.65
CA GLU A 118 -3.72 5.64 14.74
C GLU A 118 -3.11 4.24 14.63
N TYR A 119 -2.01 4.10 13.87
CA TYR A 119 -1.26 2.84 13.77
C TYR A 119 -0.20 2.71 14.86
N SER A 120 0.68 3.71 14.98
CA SER A 120 1.76 3.70 15.97
C SER A 120 2.31 5.09 16.25
N SER A 121 2.68 5.35 17.51
CA SER A 121 3.41 6.58 17.88
C SER A 121 4.88 6.58 17.46
N SER A 122 5.41 5.44 17.01
CA SER A 122 6.81 5.24 16.63
C SER A 122 7.06 5.38 15.13
N ASN A 123 6.06 5.87 14.38
CA ASN A 123 6.17 6.09 12.95
C ASN A 123 7.26 7.11 12.60
N HIS A 124 8.06 6.79 11.58
CA HIS A 124 9.00 7.71 10.96
C HIS A 124 8.47 8.28 9.62
N SER A 125 7.45 7.62 9.07
CA SER A 125 6.66 8.01 7.90
C SER A 125 5.19 7.64 8.15
N TYR A 126 4.27 8.13 7.33
CA TYR A 126 2.84 7.83 7.46
C TYR A 126 2.24 7.38 6.11
N ILE A 127 0.95 7.00 6.09
CA ILE A 127 0.24 6.62 4.86
C ILE A 127 -0.79 7.69 4.52
N LYS A 128 -0.82 8.13 3.26
CA LYS A 128 -1.93 8.89 2.68
C LYS A 128 -2.63 8.07 1.61
N ILE A 129 -3.93 7.91 1.77
CA ILE A 129 -4.78 7.18 0.84
C ILE A 129 -5.64 8.19 0.09
N PHE A 130 -5.50 8.22 -1.22
CA PHE A 130 -6.26 9.07 -2.12
C PHE A 130 -7.36 8.25 -2.77
N VAL A 131 -8.61 8.53 -2.37
CA VAL A 131 -9.77 7.81 -2.91
C VAL A 131 -10.10 8.38 -4.30
N ARG A 132 -10.24 7.47 -5.27
CA ARG A 132 -10.61 7.77 -6.66
C ARG A 132 -11.96 7.16 -7.03
N GLU A 133 -12.42 7.53 -8.21
CA GLU A 133 -13.60 7.01 -8.89
C GLU A 133 -13.50 5.49 -9.13
N ASP A 134 -14.65 4.84 -9.34
CA ASP A 134 -14.71 3.37 -9.43
C ASP A 134 -14.02 2.82 -10.70
N ASP A 135 -13.93 3.61 -11.76
CA ASP A 135 -13.26 3.29 -13.03
C ASP A 135 -11.80 3.76 -13.10
N PHE A 136 -11.23 4.20 -11.97
CA PHE A 136 -9.83 4.61 -11.88
C PHE A 136 -8.88 3.49 -12.31
N ASP A 137 -7.96 3.80 -13.25
CA ASP A 137 -6.90 2.88 -13.68
C ASP A 137 -5.67 3.00 -12.76
N PRO A 138 -5.32 1.98 -11.98
CA PRO A 138 -4.17 2.02 -11.06
C PRO A 138 -2.81 2.20 -11.76
N ALA A 139 -2.70 1.90 -13.04
CA ALA A 139 -1.46 2.14 -13.79
C ALA A 139 -1.29 3.62 -14.18
N SER A 140 -2.39 4.39 -14.25
CA SER A 140 -2.37 5.76 -14.79
C SER A 140 -1.46 6.77 -14.06
N PRO A 141 -1.20 6.68 -12.73
CA PRO A 141 -0.24 7.58 -12.08
C PRO A 141 1.22 7.33 -12.48
N ASP A 142 1.54 6.16 -13.02
CA ASP A 142 2.90 5.81 -13.44
C ASP A 142 3.17 6.29 -14.87
N THR A 143 3.58 7.56 -14.99
CA THR A 143 3.77 8.21 -16.31
C THR A 143 4.82 7.52 -17.18
N GLN A 144 5.79 6.83 -16.57
CA GLN A 144 6.86 6.12 -17.30
C GLN A 144 6.32 4.98 -18.18
N LEU A 145 5.13 4.47 -17.88
CA LEU A 145 4.47 3.40 -18.65
C LEU A 145 3.86 3.90 -19.97
N PHE A 146 3.65 5.22 -20.10
CA PHE A 146 2.96 5.82 -21.24
C PHE A 146 3.84 6.75 -22.09
N GLU A 147 5.05 7.06 -21.60
CA GLU A 147 6.10 7.79 -22.35
C GLU A 147 6.69 7.01 -23.54
#